data_AF-A0A2W5Q978-F1
#
_entry.id   AF-A0A2W5Q978-F1
#
_cell.length_a   1.000
_cell.length_b   1.000
_cell.length_c   1.000
_cell.angle_alpha   90.00
_cell.angle_beta   90.00
_cell.angle_gamma   90.00
#
_symmetry.space_group_name_H-M   'P 1'
#
loop_
_entity.id
_entity.type
_entity.pdbx_description
1 polymer ?
#
loop_
_entity_poly.entity_id
_entity_poly.type
_entity_poly.pdbx_seq_one_letter_code
_entity_poly.pdbx_strand_id
1 'polypeptide(L)'
;MAPCGHLHFHHRSDLYREDFSSAPIGLQGLFIHEMTHVWQSQQKGRWYLPLMRHPFCRYDYTLRPGWTLDRYGIEQQAEIVRHAFLLDLGRHVPGAPPLGSYRGILPFGHLSA
;
A
#
# COMPACT_ATOMS: atom_id res chain seq x y z
N MET A 1 -8.85 0.04 -7.55
CA MET A 1 -8.08 1.17 -8.12
C MET A 1 -8.48 2.46 -7.42
N ALA A 2 -7.50 3.29 -7.08
CA ALA A 2 -7.73 4.63 -6.52
C ALA A 2 -6.96 5.77 -7.22
N PRO A 3 -7.23 6.07 -8.50
CA PRO A 3 -6.44 7.03 -9.27
C PRO A 3 -6.59 8.49 -8.82
N CYS A 4 -7.73 8.86 -8.21
CA CYS A 4 -8.08 10.25 -7.95
C CYS A 4 -8.54 10.48 -6.49
N GLY A 5 -8.00 9.72 -5.53
CA GLY A 5 -8.40 9.82 -4.12
C GLY A 5 -9.70 9.12 -3.75
N HIS A 6 -10.28 8.32 -4.65
CA HIS A 6 -11.48 7.51 -4.38
C HIS A 6 -11.23 6.07 -4.81
N LEU A 7 -11.79 5.12 -4.07
CA LEU A 7 -11.80 3.71 -4.44
C LEU A 7 -12.84 3.45 -5.51
N HIS A 8 -12.41 2.92 -6.65
CA HIS A 8 -13.28 2.47 -7.73
C HIS A 8 -13.20 0.95 -7.84
N PHE A 9 -14.36 0.31 -7.71
CA PHE A 9 -14.56 -1.11 -7.94
C PHE A 9 -15.38 -1.28 -9.22
N HIS A 10 -14.98 -2.22 -10.08
CA HIS A 10 -15.76 -2.55 -11.26
C HIS A 10 -17.08 -3.22 -10.82
N HIS A 11 -18.21 -2.91 -11.46
CA HIS A 11 -19.53 -3.43 -11.09
C HIS A 11 -19.64 -4.97 -11.14
N ARG A 12 -18.74 -5.64 -11.87
CA ARG A 12 -18.60 -7.11 -11.94
C ARG A 12 -17.56 -7.68 -10.98
N SER A 13 -16.98 -6.86 -10.12
CA SER A 13 -15.92 -7.28 -9.22
C SER A 13 -16.51 -7.74 -7.90
N ASP A 14 -16.21 -8.98 -7.51
CA ASP A 14 -16.56 -9.51 -6.20
C ASP A 14 -15.59 -9.06 -5.09
N LEU A 15 -14.80 -7.99 -5.32
CA LEU A 15 -13.82 -7.46 -4.38
C LEU A 15 -14.42 -6.40 -3.44
N TYR A 16 -15.54 -5.78 -3.78
CA TYR A 16 -16.19 -4.78 -2.94
C TYR A 16 -16.76 -5.41 -1.67
N ARG A 17 -16.59 -4.74 -0.52
CA ARG A 17 -17.19 -5.10 0.76
C ARG A 17 -17.79 -3.85 1.38
N GLU A 18 -18.90 -4.02 2.09
CA GLU A 18 -19.49 -2.93 2.88
C GLU A 18 -18.56 -2.53 4.04
N ASP A 19 -17.90 -3.52 4.65
CA ASP A 19 -16.88 -3.33 5.66
C ASP A 19 -15.63 -4.15 5.32
N PHE A 20 -14.53 -3.45 5.01
CA PHE A 20 -13.25 -4.08 4.74
C PHE A 20 -12.54 -4.55 6.02
N SER A 21 -12.82 -3.96 7.20
CA SER A 21 -12.19 -4.34 8.46
C SER A 21 -12.55 -5.76 8.91
N SER A 22 -13.74 -6.24 8.53
CA SER A 22 -14.22 -7.61 8.76
C SER A 22 -14.01 -8.53 7.56
N ALA A 23 -13.39 -8.06 6.48
CA ALA A 23 -13.18 -8.87 5.27
C ALA A 23 -12.06 -9.90 5.47
N PRO A 24 -11.96 -10.94 4.61
CA PRO A 24 -10.79 -11.80 4.55
C PRO A 24 -9.49 -10.99 4.48
N ILE A 25 -8.44 -11.47 5.17
CA ILE A 25 -7.17 -10.74 5.33
C ILE A 25 -6.53 -10.27 4.00
N GLY A 26 -6.71 -11.04 2.92
CA GLY A 26 -6.22 -10.65 1.60
C GLY A 26 -6.91 -9.39 1.05
N LEU A 27 -8.21 -9.25 1.32
CA LEU A 27 -8.98 -8.05 0.96
C LEU A 27 -8.67 -6.87 1.88
N GLN A 28 -8.40 -7.12 3.17
CA GLN A 28 -7.88 -6.07 4.06
C GLN A 28 -6.55 -5.52 3.54
N GLY A 29 -5.62 -6.40 3.15
CA GLY A 29 -4.34 -5.99 2.56
C GLY A 29 -4.51 -5.21 1.24
N LEU A 30 -5.39 -5.68 0.35
CA LEU A 30 -5.71 -4.96 -0.89
C LEU A 30 -6.33 -3.59 -0.62
N PHE A 31 -7.20 -3.49 0.38
CA PHE A 31 -7.78 -2.22 0.80
C PHE A 31 -6.70 -1.25 1.29
N ILE A 32 -5.76 -1.71 2.13
CA ILE A 32 -4.64 -0.88 2.60
C ILE A 32 -3.71 -0.41 1.46
N HIS A 33 -3.46 -1.27 0.47
CA HIS A 33 -2.73 -0.89 -0.75
C HIS A 33 -3.43 0.28 -1.46
N GLU A 34 -4.72 0.14 -1.72
CA GLU A 34 -5.48 1.16 -2.44
C GLU A 34 -5.71 2.43 -1.60
N MET A 35 -5.81 2.31 -0.27
CA MET A 35 -5.83 3.46 0.65
C MET A 35 -4.49 4.22 0.65
N THR A 36 -3.37 3.54 0.38
CA THR A 36 -2.08 4.22 0.19
C THR A 36 -2.11 5.12 -1.04
N HIS A 37 -2.77 4.68 -2.12
CA HIS A 37 -2.99 5.52 -3.30
C HIS A 37 -3.92 6.71 -3.02
N VAL A 38 -4.97 6.51 -2.22
CA VAL A 38 -5.82 7.62 -1.75
C VAL A 38 -4.98 8.64 -0.97
N TRP A 39 -4.15 8.18 -0.04
CA TRP A 39 -3.25 9.03 0.73
C TRP A 39 -2.26 9.78 -0.18
N GLN A 40 -1.63 9.11 -1.16
CA GLN A 40 -0.77 9.75 -2.16
C GLN A 40 -1.49 10.87 -2.92
N SER A 41 -2.73 10.64 -3.39
CA SER A 41 -3.56 11.67 -4.03
C SER A 41 -3.86 12.84 -3.09
N GLN A 42 -4.10 12.59 -1.81
CA GLN A 42 -4.34 13.67 -0.84
C GLN A 42 -3.07 14.50 -0.58
N GLN A 43 -1.91 13.87 -0.52
CA GLN A 43 -0.63 14.55 -0.25
C GLN A 43 -0.06 15.29 -1.47
N LYS A 44 -0.25 14.76 -2.67
CA LYS A 44 0.41 15.24 -3.90
C LYS A 44 -0.58 15.81 -4.94
N GLY A 45 -1.87 15.76 -4.64
CA GLY A 45 -2.94 16.24 -5.51
C GLY A 45 -3.62 15.14 -6.31
N ARG A 46 -4.87 15.42 -6.71
CA ARG A 46 -5.79 14.48 -7.39
C ARG A 46 -5.19 13.80 -8.62
N TRP A 47 -4.32 14.48 -9.36
CA TRP A 47 -3.75 13.99 -10.62
C TRP A 47 -2.41 13.25 -10.45
N TYR A 48 -1.90 13.13 -9.22
CA TYR A 48 -0.59 12.55 -8.97
C TYR A 48 -0.46 11.12 -9.51
N LEU A 49 -1.41 10.24 -9.22
CA LEU A 49 -1.35 8.85 -9.68
C LEU A 49 -1.45 8.72 -11.21
N PRO A 50 -2.42 9.34 -11.90
CA PRO A 50 -2.48 9.29 -13.37
C PRO A 50 -1.20 9.75 -14.05
N LEU A 51 -0.52 10.75 -13.48
CA LEU A 51 0.72 11.30 -14.04
C LEU A 51 1.96 10.45 -13.72
N MET A 52 2.00 9.83 -12.53
CA MET A 52 3.18 9.09 -12.06
C MET A 52 3.10 7.58 -12.33
N ARG A 53 1.91 7.05 -12.64
CA ARG A 53 1.69 5.63 -12.97
C ARG A 53 2.03 5.36 -14.44
N HIS A 54 3.31 5.26 -14.74
CA HIS A 54 3.80 4.89 -16.08
C HIS A 54 3.76 3.36 -16.27
N PRO A 55 3.60 2.83 -17.51
CA PRO A 55 3.69 1.39 -17.83
C PRO A 55 4.89 0.60 -17.28
N PHE A 56 5.95 1.27 -16.81
CA PHE A 56 7.14 0.62 -16.23
C PHE A 56 7.12 0.55 -14.70
N CYS A 57 6.04 0.97 -14.05
CA CYS A 57 5.87 0.83 -12.61
C CYS A 57 5.94 -0.65 -12.21
N ARG A 58 6.87 -0.96 -11.30
CA ARG A 58 7.06 -2.30 -10.76
C ARG A 58 6.40 -2.40 -9.39
N TYR A 59 5.82 -3.55 -9.11
CA TYR A 59 5.29 -3.90 -7.79
C TYR A 59 6.42 -4.43 -6.89
N ASP A 60 7.38 -5.16 -7.47
CA ASP A 60 8.53 -5.68 -6.74
C ASP A 60 9.41 -4.55 -6.21
N TYR A 61 9.86 -4.70 -4.96
CA TYR A 61 10.76 -3.76 -4.30
C TYR A 61 11.81 -4.50 -3.46
N THR A 62 12.85 -3.76 -3.07
CA THR A 62 13.82 -4.21 -2.06
C THR A 62 14.03 -3.04 -1.12
N LEU A 63 13.89 -3.27 0.19
CA LEU A 63 14.13 -2.24 1.17
C LEU A 63 15.61 -1.85 1.15
N ARG A 64 15.87 -0.55 1.02
CA ARG A 64 17.23 0.00 1.03
C ARG A 64 17.47 0.76 2.33
N PRO A 65 18.58 0.51 3.04
CA PRO A 65 18.90 1.26 4.26
C PRO A 65 18.90 2.77 4.02
N GLY A 66 18.27 3.51 4.94
CA GLY A 66 18.18 4.98 4.88
C GLY A 66 17.23 5.55 3.83
N TRP A 67 16.51 4.72 3.07
CA TRP A 67 15.46 5.21 2.17
C TRP A 67 14.15 5.42 2.93
N THR A 68 13.57 6.61 2.75
CA THR A 68 12.19 6.92 3.13
C THR A 68 11.20 6.42 2.07
N LEU A 69 9.93 6.28 2.45
CA LEU A 69 8.88 5.76 1.57
C LEU A 69 8.77 6.50 0.22
N ASP A 70 8.95 7.81 0.20
CA ASP A 70 8.84 8.65 -1.00
C ASP A 70 9.91 8.36 -2.08
N ARG A 71 10.99 7.65 -1.72
CA ARG A 71 12.03 7.22 -2.68
C ARG A 71 11.63 6.00 -3.51
N TYR A 72 10.55 5.32 -3.15
CA TYR A 72 10.03 4.16 -3.87
C TYR A 72 8.96 4.60 -4.90
N GLY A 73 8.75 3.81 -5.95
CA GLY A 73 7.69 4.04 -6.91
C GLY A 73 6.30 3.93 -6.26
N ILE A 74 5.28 4.57 -6.83
CA ILE A 74 3.95 4.68 -6.20
C ILE A 74 3.30 3.32 -5.86
N GLU A 75 3.49 2.30 -6.70
CA GLU A 75 3.01 0.93 -6.45
C GLU A 75 3.84 0.23 -5.38
N GLN A 76 5.16 0.45 -5.37
CA GLN A 76 6.05 -0.09 -4.34
C GLN A 76 5.72 0.50 -2.97
N GLN A 77 5.41 1.81 -2.91
CA GLN A 77 4.97 2.44 -1.67
C GLN A 77 3.71 1.77 -1.12
N ALA A 78 2.73 1.50 -1.98
CA ALA A 78 1.49 0.83 -1.59
C ALA A 78 1.73 -0.62 -1.12
N GLU A 79 2.58 -1.39 -1.81
CA GLU A 79 2.96 -2.75 -1.39
C GLU A 79 3.79 -2.75 -0.10
N ILE A 80 4.68 -1.77 0.12
CA ILE A 80 5.42 -1.60 1.37
C ILE A 80 4.46 -1.38 2.54
N VAL A 81 3.47 -0.51 2.40
CA VAL A 81 2.47 -0.23 3.45
C VAL A 81 1.58 -1.45 3.70
N ARG A 82 1.12 -2.12 2.63
CA ARG A 82 0.34 -3.36 2.72
C ARG A 82 1.12 -4.47 3.46
N HIS A 83 2.37 -4.69 3.11
CA HIS A 83 3.20 -5.72 3.75
C HIS A 83 3.42 -5.41 5.23
N ALA A 84 3.74 -4.16 5.57
CA ALA A 84 3.89 -3.75 6.96
C ALA A 84 2.60 -4.00 7.78
N PHE A 85 1.43 -3.63 7.24
CA PHE A 85 0.13 -3.91 7.88
C PHE A 85 -0.10 -5.41 8.10
N LEU A 86 0.15 -6.24 7.09
CA LEU A 86 -0.05 -7.69 7.22
C LEU A 86 0.91 -8.32 8.25
N LEU A 87 2.18 -7.88 8.24
CA LEU A 87 3.19 -8.34 9.17
C LEU A 87 2.88 -7.91 10.62
N ASP A 88 2.34 -6.71 10.82
CA ASP A 88 1.87 -6.20 12.12
C ASP A 88 0.72 -7.06 12.69
N LEU A 89 -0.12 -7.60 11.81
CA LEU A 89 -1.16 -8.59 12.16
C LEU A 89 -0.62 -10.03 12.32
N GLY A 90 0.70 -10.22 12.36
CA GLY A 90 1.33 -11.54 12.49
C GLY A 90 1.19 -12.44 11.27
N ARG A 91 0.87 -11.90 10.09
CA ARG A 91 0.72 -12.68 8.86
C ARG A 91 2.07 -12.91 8.19
N HIS A 92 2.26 -14.11 7.65
CA HIS A 92 3.39 -14.39 6.77
C HIS A 92 3.13 -13.82 5.36
N VAL A 93 4.09 -13.04 4.86
CA VAL A 93 4.10 -12.53 3.48
C VAL A 93 5.35 -13.07 2.79
N PRO A 94 5.22 -13.98 1.79
CA PRO A 94 6.37 -14.57 1.11
C PRO A 94 7.28 -13.50 0.49
N GLY A 95 8.58 -13.58 0.79
CA GLY A 95 9.59 -12.65 0.27
C GLY A 95 9.60 -11.26 0.92
N ALA A 96 8.68 -10.95 1.83
CA ALA A 96 8.73 -9.69 2.58
C ALA A 96 9.83 -9.74 3.67
N PRO A 97 10.61 -8.67 3.84
CA PRO A 97 11.50 -8.52 4.99
C PRO A 97 10.73 -8.58 6.33
N PRO A 98 11.42 -8.82 7.47
CA PRO A 98 10.80 -8.75 8.79
C PRO A 98 10.17 -7.37 9.07
N LEU A 99 9.13 -7.32 9.92
CA LEU A 99 8.41 -6.09 10.28
C LEU A 99 9.36 -4.95 10.73
N GLY A 100 10.38 -5.29 11.52
CA GLY A 100 11.38 -4.31 11.98
C GLY A 100 12.15 -3.60 10.87
N SER A 101 12.28 -4.21 9.67
CA SER A 101 12.95 -3.61 8.52
C SER A 101 12.19 -2.44 7.90
N TYR A 102 10.89 -2.30 8.18
CA TYR A 102 10.05 -1.19 7.71
C TYR A 102 10.16 0.06 8.59
N ARG A 103 10.77 -0.07 9.78
CA ARG A 103 10.98 1.03 10.73
C ARG A 103 11.88 2.10 10.10
N GLY A 104 11.44 3.35 10.15
CA GLY A 104 12.15 4.50 9.56
C GLY A 104 11.94 4.67 8.05
N ILE A 105 11.31 3.70 7.37
CA ILE A 105 10.85 3.85 5.98
C ILE A 105 9.47 4.50 5.97
N LEU A 106 8.55 3.95 6.78
CA LEU A 106 7.17 4.43 6.87
C LEU A 106 7.10 5.78 7.60
N PRO A 107 6.34 6.76 7.07
CA PRO A 107 6.21 8.07 7.69
C PRO A 107 5.16 8.12 8.81
N PHE A 108 4.52 6.99 9.15
CA PHE A 108 3.50 6.87 10.21
C PHE A 108 4.02 5.97 11.34
N GLY A 109 3.73 6.38 12.58
CA GLY A 109 4.38 5.89 13.80
C GLY A 109 3.79 4.58 14.36
N HIS A 110 4.73 3.74 14.84
CA HIS A 110 4.63 2.49 15.60
C HIS A 110 3.82 1.33 14.99
N LEU A 111 4.54 0.48 14.24
CA LEU A 111 4.20 -0.93 14.09
C LEU A 111 4.40 -1.61 15.46
N SER A 112 3.37 -2.31 15.94
CA SER A 112 3.40 -3.05 17.20
C SER A 112 4.35 -4.23 17.04
N ALA A 113 5.45 -4.21 17.79
CA ALA A 113 6.45 -5.29 17.78
C ALA A 113 5.99 -6.47 18.64
#